data_AF-A0AAD9VDH6-F1
#
_entry.id   AF-A0AAD9VDH6-F1
#
_cell.length_a   1.000
_cell.length_b   1.000
_cell.length_c   1.000
_cell.angle_alpha   90.00
_cell.angle_beta   90.00
_cell.angle_gamma   90.00
#
_symmetry.space_group_name_H-M   'P 1'
#
loop_
_entity.id
_entity.type
_entity.pdbx_description
1 polymer ?
#
loop_
_entity_poly.entity_id
_entity_poly.type
_entity_poly.pdbx_seq_one_letter_code
_entity_poly.pdbx_strand_id
1 'polypeptide(L)'
;MAEDLSLFDVANSKLSDAQKLTLEAHELLKEDLERVRQERAAFEEITKTLKEVHFGCSVKLNVGGKIYKTTLSTLLKDPNSMLSAMFSGRHELKQDEEDGAYFIDRDGKLFRYVLNYLRNDELFCPDDKMFRKELLAEARFYQLQGMIASLTPPSLESVILTNENDKSMVISWLPSGSTFSLLFRASSNGHSPESFHRHCDNKGRTLVVVRSNACIFGGFTTKPWTSLMTWTDEKDFIMLTAMAGEGVFDAKVGSRERGGTWKSVAASLNCHSAQGFNVNQRSVRDRFNILAKRVKAKLSKEEREGGGGESDVSETERLVEELIVLSEESEKRNEDQSEAKREAMANEKKQALEMRDRALERLVETRKRNEEEKEEEKQTVTKKRRRSGGETLEWLRERAAVDKEMKERKMKEKREEREAQKNYLKEMEAMPQQQNEQVKLMQQQMLHLVQQQQQYQQQQQQQQQQQFALLQQQVIAMSQQQQQQSQALLAFLQRKN
;
A
#
# COMPACT_ATOMS: atom_id res chain seq x y z
N MET A 1 49.33 -60.96 42.76
CA MET A 1 48.90 -59.78 43.54
C MET A 1 48.95 -58.58 42.61
N ALA A 2 47.81 -58.25 42.00
CA ALA A 2 47.48 -56.96 41.38
C ALA A 2 46.09 -57.18 40.76
N GLU A 3 45.04 -56.80 41.49
CA GLU A 3 43.67 -56.77 40.98
C GLU A 3 43.58 -55.58 40.00
N ASP A 4 43.42 -55.90 38.72
CA ASP A 4 43.12 -54.93 37.67
C ASP A 4 41.67 -54.45 37.88
N LEU A 5 41.49 -53.47 38.77
CA LEU A 5 40.25 -52.70 38.88
C LEU A 5 39.98 -52.08 37.51
N SER A 6 38.87 -52.49 36.89
CA SER A 6 38.57 -52.14 35.51
C SER A 6 38.59 -50.62 35.35
N LEU A 7 39.37 -50.13 34.39
CA LEU A 7 39.51 -48.71 34.05
C LEU A 7 38.14 -48.01 33.87
N PHE A 8 37.11 -48.80 33.54
CA PHE A 8 35.72 -48.40 33.39
C PHE A 8 35.05 -48.01 34.71
N ASP A 9 35.29 -48.75 35.80
CA ASP A 9 34.71 -48.44 37.12
C ASP A 9 35.33 -47.17 37.72
N VAL A 10 36.64 -46.99 37.52
CA VAL A 10 37.34 -45.75 37.90
C VAL A 10 36.87 -44.57 37.06
N ALA A 11 36.62 -44.77 35.76
CA ALA A 11 36.09 -43.73 34.88
C ALA A 11 34.66 -43.33 35.28
N ASN A 12 33.79 -44.29 35.62
CA ASN A 12 32.42 -44.01 36.07
C ASN A 12 32.37 -43.32 37.43
N SER A 13 33.22 -43.71 38.38
CA SER A 13 33.34 -43.00 39.67
C SER A 13 33.76 -41.54 39.45
N LYS A 14 34.78 -41.32 38.63
CA LYS A 14 35.25 -39.95 38.30
C LYS A 14 34.21 -39.14 37.54
N LEU A 15 33.39 -39.78 36.69
CA LEU A 15 32.29 -39.13 35.99
C LEU A 15 31.19 -38.71 36.98
N SER A 16 30.86 -39.55 37.95
CA SER A 16 29.90 -39.24 39.01
C SER A 16 30.39 -38.12 39.93
N ASP A 17 31.65 -38.14 40.31
CA ASP A 17 32.28 -37.08 41.11
C ASP A 17 32.31 -35.74 40.34
N ALA A 18 32.63 -35.79 39.04
CA ALA A 18 32.58 -34.61 38.17
C ALA A 18 31.15 -34.06 38.04
N GLN A 19 30.14 -34.94 37.89
CA GLN A 19 28.74 -34.53 37.84
C GLN A 19 28.29 -33.88 39.15
N LYS A 20 28.70 -34.42 40.29
CA LYS A 20 28.41 -33.84 41.60
C LYS A 20 29.06 -32.46 41.78
N LEU A 21 30.33 -32.32 41.41
CA LEU A 21 31.04 -31.04 41.43
C LEU A 21 30.40 -30.00 40.50
N THR A 22 29.93 -30.41 39.32
CA THR A 22 29.22 -29.48 38.41
C THR A 22 27.88 -29.03 38.97
N LEU A 23 27.19 -29.90 39.71
CA LEU A 23 25.92 -29.56 40.37
C LEU A 23 26.15 -28.58 41.53
N GLU A 24 27.17 -28.81 42.35
CA GLU A 24 27.56 -27.91 43.43
C GLU A 24 28.00 -26.53 42.89
N ALA A 25 28.77 -26.49 41.80
CA ALA A 25 29.15 -25.24 41.15
C ALA A 25 27.95 -24.46 40.59
N HIS A 26 26.95 -25.18 40.04
CA HIS A 26 25.73 -24.56 39.53
C HIS A 26 24.87 -23.97 40.65
N GLU A 27 24.78 -24.64 41.80
CA GLU A 27 24.04 -24.15 42.96
C GLU A 27 24.68 -22.86 43.52
N LEU A 28 26.02 -22.82 43.65
CA LEU A 28 26.75 -21.62 44.09
C LEU A 28 26.56 -20.44 43.12
N LEU A 29 26.60 -20.68 41.81
CA LEU A 29 26.35 -19.63 40.81
C LEU A 29 24.93 -19.07 40.89
N LYS A 30 23.95 -19.92 41.22
CA LYS A 30 22.56 -19.50 41.40
C LYS A 30 22.42 -18.60 42.63
N GLU A 31 23.04 -18.98 43.74
CA GLU A 31 23.08 -18.16 44.96
C GLU A 31 23.76 -16.81 44.74
N ASP A 32 24.91 -16.78 44.04
CA ASP A 32 25.60 -15.53 43.70
C ASP A 32 24.76 -14.64 42.78
N LEU A 33 24.03 -15.23 41.83
CA LEU A 33 23.13 -14.50 40.95
C LEU A 33 21.94 -13.92 41.73
N GLU A 34 21.40 -14.67 42.69
CA GLU A 34 20.39 -14.18 43.64
C GLU A 34 20.93 -13.01 44.50
N ARG A 35 22.16 -13.12 44.99
CA ARG A 35 22.83 -12.05 45.76
C ARG A 35 23.01 -10.78 44.94
N VAL A 36 23.53 -10.91 43.71
CA VAL A 36 23.68 -9.78 42.78
C VAL A 36 22.32 -9.15 42.43
N ARG A 37 21.25 -9.95 42.31
CA ARG A 37 19.89 -9.43 42.12
C ARG A 37 19.42 -8.63 43.34
N GLN A 38 19.67 -9.12 44.55
CA GLN A 38 19.31 -8.42 45.79
C GLN A 38 20.11 -7.12 45.96
N GLU A 39 21.41 -7.15 45.70
CA GLU A 39 22.26 -5.96 45.72
C GLU A 39 21.81 -4.92 44.69
N ARG A 40 21.48 -5.37 43.46
CA ARG A 40 20.93 -4.49 42.42
C ARG A 40 19.58 -3.91 42.82
N ALA A 41 18.69 -4.70 43.44
CA ALA A 41 17.40 -4.22 43.91
C ALA A 41 17.54 -3.18 45.04
N ALA A 42 18.42 -3.44 46.02
CA ALA A 42 18.72 -2.49 47.08
C ALA A 42 19.34 -1.20 46.53
N PHE A 43 20.24 -1.31 45.55
CA PHE A 43 20.83 -0.15 44.88
C PHE A 43 19.76 0.62 44.09
N GLU A 44 18.87 -0.05 43.38
CA GLU A 44 17.76 0.56 42.64
C GLU A 44 16.80 1.29 43.58
N GLU A 45 16.50 0.73 44.75
CA GLU A 45 15.70 1.35 45.80
C GLU A 45 16.38 2.57 46.44
N ILE A 46 17.69 2.49 46.71
CA ILE A 46 18.50 3.65 47.12
C ILE A 46 18.48 4.72 46.02
N THR A 47 18.62 4.36 44.74
CA THR A 47 18.53 5.36 43.66
C THR A 47 17.13 5.92 43.48
N LYS A 48 16.08 5.16 43.77
CA LYS A 48 14.69 5.61 43.72
C LYS A 48 14.43 6.63 44.83
N THR A 49 14.87 6.34 46.06
CA THR A 49 14.78 7.29 47.17
C THR A 49 15.64 8.54 46.94
N LEU A 50 16.84 8.41 46.38
CA LEU A 50 17.66 9.57 45.95
C LEU A 50 16.99 10.41 44.85
N LYS A 51 16.31 9.77 43.90
CA LYS A 51 15.51 10.45 42.87
C LYS A 51 14.29 11.15 43.46
N GLU A 52 13.65 10.55 44.46
CA GLU A 52 12.50 11.12 45.18
C GLU A 52 12.89 12.30 46.09
N VAL A 53 14.14 12.37 46.56
CA VAL A 53 14.64 13.50 47.37
C VAL A 53 15.12 14.68 46.49
N HIS A 54 15.48 14.46 45.22
CA HIS A 54 15.96 15.52 44.31
C HIS A 54 14.85 16.26 43.54
N PHE A 55 13.60 16.25 44.01
CA PHE A 55 12.54 17.10 43.46
C PHE A 55 12.65 18.55 43.99
N GLY A 56 13.33 19.42 43.23
CA GLY A 56 13.13 20.87 43.31
C GLY A 56 14.36 21.75 43.45
N CYS A 57 15.59 21.21 43.50
CA CYS A 57 16.78 22.05 43.59
C CYS A 57 16.98 22.84 42.28
N SER A 58 16.57 24.10 42.30
CA SER A 58 16.81 25.05 41.23
C SER A 58 18.30 25.40 41.19
N VAL A 59 18.93 25.21 40.03
CA VAL A 59 20.31 25.55 39.75
C VAL A 59 20.36 26.92 39.10
N LYS A 60 21.25 27.79 39.60
CA LYS A 60 21.59 29.07 38.97
C LYS A 60 22.81 28.89 38.08
N LEU A 61 22.72 29.34 36.84
CA LEU A 61 23.78 29.30 35.84
C LEU A 61 24.08 30.72 35.39
N ASN A 62 25.35 31.12 35.39
CA ASN A 62 25.79 32.38 34.80
C ASN A 62 26.50 32.08 33.47
N VAL A 63 25.83 32.32 32.35
CA VAL A 63 26.36 32.01 31.01
C VAL A 63 26.76 33.31 30.31
N GLY A 64 28.08 33.60 30.27
CA GLY A 64 28.64 34.81 29.65
C GLY A 64 28.04 36.11 30.20
N GLY A 65 27.76 36.16 31.51
CA GLY A 65 27.16 37.31 32.19
C GLY A 65 25.62 37.29 32.23
N LYS A 66 24.95 36.29 31.65
CA LYS A 66 23.49 36.12 31.77
C LYS A 66 23.12 35.04 32.77
N ILE A 67 22.29 35.43 33.73
CA ILE A 67 21.82 34.52 34.78
C ILE A 67 20.58 33.76 34.30
N TYR A 68 20.69 32.43 34.30
CA TYR A 68 19.62 31.48 34.04
C TYR A 68 19.33 30.69 35.31
N LYS A 69 18.04 30.41 35.54
CA LYS A 69 17.59 29.53 36.61
C LYS A 69 16.84 28.35 36.00
N THR A 70 17.25 27.12 36.35
CA THR A 70 16.65 25.89 35.82
C THR A 70 16.71 24.77 36.85
N THR A 71 16.20 23.58 36.53
CA THR A 71 16.27 22.39 37.42
C THR A 71 17.39 21.44 36.99
N LEU A 72 17.92 20.66 37.94
CA LEU A 72 18.86 19.56 37.63
C LEU A 72 18.26 18.56 36.62
N SER A 73 16.96 18.28 36.72
CA SER A 73 16.27 17.38 35.79
C SER A 73 16.37 17.82 34.32
N THR A 74 16.34 19.13 34.06
CA THR A 74 16.51 19.67 32.69
C THR A 74 17.95 19.51 32.21
N LEU A 75 18.94 19.74 33.08
CA LEU A 75 20.36 19.66 32.71
C LEU A 75 20.84 18.21 32.53
N LEU A 76 20.25 17.27 33.27
CA LEU A 76 20.54 15.84 33.21
C LEU A 76 19.74 15.08 32.14
N LYS A 77 18.88 15.78 31.39
CA LYS A 77 17.94 15.14 30.44
C LYS A 77 18.64 14.37 29.33
N ASP A 78 19.73 14.91 28.78
CA ASP A 78 20.58 14.23 27.82
C ASP A 78 21.84 13.68 28.55
N PRO A 79 21.92 12.36 28.84
CA PRO A 79 23.00 11.77 29.61
C PRO A 79 24.37 11.86 28.93
N ASN A 80 24.40 12.06 27.61
CA ASN A 80 25.64 12.15 26.84
C ASN A 80 26.09 13.61 26.64
N SER A 81 25.33 14.58 27.17
CA SER A 81 25.67 16.00 27.06
C SER A 81 26.73 16.41 28.07
N MET A 82 27.49 17.45 27.72
CA MET A 82 28.44 18.09 28.63
C MET A 82 27.74 18.60 29.90
N LEU A 83 26.53 19.18 29.75
CA LEU A 83 25.74 19.69 30.88
C LEU A 83 25.38 18.56 31.85
N SER A 84 24.96 17.40 31.34
CA SER A 84 24.68 16.25 32.21
C SER A 84 25.94 15.77 32.92
N ALA A 85 27.09 15.71 32.23
CA ALA A 85 28.36 15.34 32.85
C ALA A 85 28.78 16.33 33.96
N MET A 86 28.66 17.65 33.71
CA MET A 86 28.96 18.69 34.70
C MET A 86 28.09 18.54 35.95
N PHE A 87 26.79 18.28 35.79
CA PHE A 87 25.83 18.20 36.89
C PHE A 87 25.56 16.77 37.38
N SER A 88 26.33 15.77 36.94
CA SER A 88 26.16 14.37 37.39
C SER A 88 26.71 14.10 38.79
N GLY A 89 27.27 15.11 39.47
CA GLY A 89 27.92 14.96 40.78
C GLY A 89 29.27 14.23 40.74
N ARG A 90 29.82 13.95 39.55
CA ARG A 90 31.10 13.25 39.37
C ARG A 90 32.30 14.19 39.22
N HIS A 91 32.05 15.50 39.15
CA HIS A 91 33.06 16.54 38.98
C HIS A 91 32.81 17.66 39.99
N GLU A 92 33.87 18.13 40.66
CA GLU A 92 33.79 19.30 41.53
C GLU A 92 33.66 20.57 40.68
N LEU A 93 32.47 21.17 40.70
CA LEU A 93 32.21 22.45 40.05
C LEU A 93 32.39 23.58 41.07
N LYS A 94 33.19 24.59 40.71
CA LYS A 94 33.33 25.80 41.53
C LYS A 94 32.08 26.67 41.37
N GLN A 95 31.39 26.91 42.49
CA GLN A 95 30.30 27.89 42.57
C GLN A 95 30.90 29.26 42.88
N ASP A 96 30.28 30.32 42.35
CA ASP A 96 30.63 31.68 42.76
C ASP A 96 30.29 31.90 44.25
N GLU A 97 31.25 32.45 45.00
CA GLU A 97 31.17 32.63 46.46
C GLU A 97 30.08 33.65 46.89
N GLU A 98 29.73 34.61 46.02
CA GLU A 98 28.68 35.62 46.30
C GLU A 98 27.26 35.08 46.05
N ASP A 99 27.02 34.46 44.89
CA ASP A 99 25.65 34.22 44.40
C ASP A 99 25.26 32.73 44.30
N GLY A 100 26.23 31.82 44.48
CA GLY A 100 26.07 30.37 44.32
C GLY A 100 25.73 29.94 42.90
N ALA A 101 26.07 30.75 41.90
CA ALA A 101 25.84 30.45 40.49
C ALA A 101 27.02 29.67 39.89
N TYR A 102 26.74 28.78 38.94
CA TYR A 102 27.77 28.10 38.17
C TYR A 102 28.07 28.90 36.90
N PHE A 103 29.33 29.32 36.75
CA PHE A 103 29.76 30.11 35.61
C PHE A 103 30.10 29.25 34.39
N ILE A 104 29.64 29.68 33.21
CA ILE A 104 29.93 29.10 31.91
C ILE A 104 30.33 30.25 30.97
N ASP A 105 31.57 30.22 30.48
CA ASP A 105 32.12 31.26 29.61
C ASP A 105 31.67 31.07 28.14
N ARG A 106 30.37 31.29 27.87
CA ARG A 106 29.73 31.11 26.55
C ARG A 106 28.66 32.17 26.28
N ASP A 107 28.11 32.18 25.07
CA ASP A 107 27.06 33.14 24.70
C ASP A 107 25.74 32.89 25.44
N GLY A 108 25.43 33.76 26.40
CA GLY A 108 24.19 33.70 27.15
C GLY A 108 22.92 33.89 26.32
N LYS A 109 22.92 34.62 25.19
CA LYS A 109 21.73 34.78 24.32
C LYS A 109 21.38 33.46 23.64
N LEU A 110 22.37 32.76 23.10
CA LEU A 110 22.17 31.48 22.41
C LEU A 110 21.82 30.35 23.38
N PHE A 111 22.33 30.41 24.62
CA PHE A 111 22.02 29.44 25.67
C PHE A 111 20.51 29.29 25.96
N ARG A 112 19.72 30.35 25.73
CA ARG A 112 18.25 30.27 25.82
C ARG A 112 17.67 29.14 24.98
N TYR A 113 18.18 28.95 23.77
CA TYR A 113 17.68 27.96 22.82
C TYR A 113 18.11 26.55 23.20
N VAL A 114 19.35 26.41 23.71
CA VAL A 114 19.85 25.17 24.31
C VAL A 114 18.95 24.76 25.49
N LEU A 115 18.64 25.70 26.38
CA LEU A 115 17.81 25.44 27.55
C LEU A 115 16.36 25.09 27.17
N ASN A 116 15.80 25.76 26.14
CA ASN A 116 14.47 25.43 25.63
C ASN A 116 14.43 24.05 24.98
N TYR A 117 15.46 23.66 24.24
CA TYR A 117 15.59 22.31 23.69
C TYR A 117 15.58 21.26 24.80
N LEU A 118 16.38 21.46 25.85
CA LEU A 118 16.39 20.55 27.01
C LEU A 118 15.05 20.52 27.77
N ARG A 119 14.24 21.58 27.71
CA ARG A 119 12.90 21.58 28.35
C ARG A 119 11.88 20.82 27.51
N ASN A 120 11.81 21.14 26.22
CA ASN A 120 10.68 20.77 25.37
C ASN A 120 10.98 19.61 24.40
N ASP A 121 12.24 19.17 24.26
CA ASP A 121 12.73 18.27 23.20
C ASP A 121 12.54 18.78 21.77
N GLU A 122 12.11 20.02 21.61
CA GLU A 122 11.89 20.67 20.32
C GLU A 122 12.72 21.95 20.19
N LEU A 123 13.25 22.17 18.98
CA LEU A 123 14.11 23.30 18.68
C LEU A 123 13.35 24.41 17.93
N PHE A 124 12.95 25.45 18.67
CA PHE A 124 12.34 26.65 18.10
C PHE A 124 13.40 27.74 17.90
N CYS A 125 13.91 27.88 16.67
CA CYS A 125 14.87 28.94 16.31
C CYS A 125 14.42 29.71 15.05
N PRO A 126 14.75 31.02 14.94
CA PRO A 126 14.53 31.78 13.71
C PRO A 126 15.26 31.15 12.51
N ASP A 127 14.69 31.30 11.31
CA ASP A 127 15.21 30.76 10.05
C ASP A 127 16.48 31.45 9.51
N ASP A 128 17.15 32.27 10.32
CA ASP A 128 18.38 32.95 9.91
C ASP A 128 19.56 31.96 9.85
N LYS A 129 20.23 31.94 8.68
CA LYS A 129 21.36 31.05 8.37
C LYS A 129 22.59 31.36 9.24
N MET A 130 22.85 32.64 9.54
CA MET A 130 23.97 33.02 10.41
C MET A 130 23.69 32.58 11.85
N PHE A 131 22.50 32.90 12.34
CA PHE A 131 22.04 32.47 13.66
C PHE A 131 22.10 30.95 13.86
N ARG A 132 21.67 30.15 12.88
CA ARG A 132 21.76 28.68 12.96
C ARG A 132 23.20 28.17 13.05
N LYS A 133 24.15 28.79 12.35
CA LYS A 133 25.57 28.41 12.42
C LYS A 133 26.14 28.68 13.82
N GLU A 134 25.83 29.84 14.38
CA GLU A 134 26.25 30.19 15.74
C GLU A 134 25.62 29.24 16.77
N LEU A 135 24.33 28.93 16.62
CA LEU A 135 23.65 27.99 17.50
C LEU A 135 24.18 26.55 17.38
N LEU A 136 24.58 26.12 16.17
CA LEU A 136 25.23 24.84 15.95
C LEU A 136 26.59 24.76 16.66
N ALA A 137 27.34 25.86 16.72
CA ALA A 137 28.59 25.93 17.46
C ALA A 137 28.37 25.74 18.97
N GLU A 138 27.32 26.36 19.53
CA GLU A 138 26.91 26.12 20.93
C GLU A 138 26.45 24.68 21.15
N ALA A 139 25.60 24.12 20.28
CA ALA A 139 25.14 22.74 20.41
C ALA A 139 26.30 21.73 20.42
N ARG A 140 27.34 21.98 19.61
CA ARG A 140 28.59 21.21 19.60
C ARG A 140 29.39 21.37 20.89
N PHE A 141 29.48 22.58 21.42
CA PHE A 141 30.16 22.85 22.69
C PHE A 141 29.51 22.09 23.86
N TYR A 142 28.18 22.16 23.99
CA TYR A 142 27.43 21.41 25.01
C TYR A 142 27.27 19.92 24.70
N GLN A 143 27.76 19.46 23.54
CA GLN A 143 27.70 18.07 23.07
C GLN A 143 26.28 17.50 22.96
N LEU A 144 25.31 18.34 22.58
CA LEU A 144 23.91 17.95 22.46
C LEU A 144 23.65 17.30 21.11
N GLN A 145 23.85 15.97 21.03
CA GLN A 145 23.82 15.23 19.77
C GLN A 145 22.49 15.38 19.01
N GLY A 146 21.36 15.33 19.72
CA GLY A 146 20.05 15.51 19.09
C GLY A 146 19.89 16.89 18.46
N MET A 147 20.35 17.95 19.15
CA MET A 147 20.32 19.32 18.64
C MET A 147 21.30 19.53 17.48
N ILE A 148 22.50 18.92 17.54
CA ILE A 148 23.47 18.94 16.45
C ILE A 148 22.88 18.29 15.19
N ALA A 149 22.22 17.14 15.33
CA ALA A 149 21.58 16.45 14.22
C ALA A 149 20.48 17.30 13.57
N SER A 150 19.66 17.99 14.37
CA SER A 150 18.61 18.87 13.86
C SER A 150 19.13 20.14 13.19
N LEU A 151 20.27 20.68 13.64
CA LEU A 151 20.86 21.91 13.12
C LEU A 151 21.83 21.70 11.95
N THR A 152 22.36 20.48 11.81
CA THR A 152 23.28 20.17 10.72
C THR A 152 22.47 20.07 9.42
N PRO A 153 22.79 20.89 8.41
CA PRO A 153 22.09 20.79 7.14
C PRO A 153 22.35 19.41 6.53
N PRO A 154 21.32 18.77 5.97
CA PRO A 154 21.46 17.46 5.36
C PRO A 154 22.42 17.56 4.17
N SER A 155 23.53 16.82 4.23
CA SER A 155 24.50 16.76 3.13
C SER A 155 23.92 15.92 2.00
N LEU A 156 23.72 16.53 0.83
CA LEU A 156 23.34 15.81 -0.38
C LEU A 156 24.62 15.35 -1.11
N GLU A 157 25.03 14.11 -0.86
CA GLU A 157 26.15 13.49 -1.58
C GLU A 157 25.75 13.14 -3.02
N SER A 158 25.94 14.09 -3.93
CA SER A 158 25.66 13.94 -5.36
C SER A 158 26.91 14.18 -6.19
N VAL A 159 27.16 13.30 -7.17
CA VAL A 159 28.17 13.50 -8.23
C VAL A 159 27.58 14.26 -9.42
N ILE A 160 26.26 14.29 -9.54
CA ILE A 160 25.56 15.02 -10.62
C ILE A 160 25.41 16.50 -10.25
N LEU A 161 24.99 16.79 -9.01
CA LEU A 161 24.88 18.16 -8.50
C LEU A 161 26.22 18.55 -7.88
N THR A 162 27.11 19.12 -8.68
CA THR A 162 28.44 19.57 -8.22
C THR A 162 28.40 20.96 -7.60
N ASN A 163 27.45 21.80 -8.02
CA ASN A 163 27.30 23.17 -7.54
C ASN A 163 26.54 23.21 -6.19
N GLU A 164 27.10 23.90 -5.20
CA GLU A 164 26.49 24.08 -3.87
C GLU A 164 25.19 24.90 -3.92
N ASN A 165 25.05 25.80 -4.89
CA ASN A 165 23.80 26.53 -5.10
C ASN A 165 22.66 25.60 -5.54
N ASP A 166 22.94 24.66 -6.45
CA ASP A 166 21.93 23.71 -6.95
C ASP A 166 21.51 22.73 -5.85
N LYS A 167 22.48 22.27 -5.03
CA LYS A 167 22.17 21.46 -3.84
C LYS A 167 21.29 22.23 -2.86
N SER A 168 21.64 23.48 -2.57
CA SER A 168 20.87 24.34 -1.66
C SER A 168 19.44 24.58 -2.17
N MET A 169 19.29 24.77 -3.48
CA MET A 169 17.99 24.93 -4.13
C MET A 169 17.14 23.67 -4.00
N VAL A 170 17.68 22.50 -4.32
CA VAL A 170 16.96 21.22 -4.18
C VAL A 170 16.58 20.94 -2.72
N ILE A 171 17.47 21.21 -1.77
CA ILE A 171 17.19 21.05 -0.34
C ILE A 171 16.05 21.99 0.09
N SER A 172 16.00 23.21 -0.43
CA SER A 172 14.92 24.17 -0.11
C SER A 172 13.53 23.73 -0.59
N TRP A 173 13.46 22.86 -1.61
CA TRP A 173 12.20 22.31 -2.12
C TRP A 173 11.69 21.11 -1.30
N LEU A 174 12.48 20.59 -0.37
CA LEU A 174 12.17 19.40 0.41
C LEU A 174 11.66 19.76 1.82
N PRO A 175 10.92 18.85 2.48
CA PRO A 175 10.44 19.08 3.84
C PRO A 175 11.58 19.36 4.83
N SER A 176 11.36 20.29 5.75
CA SER A 176 12.30 20.65 6.82
C SER A 176 12.72 19.42 7.62
N GLY A 177 14.03 19.24 7.83
CA GLY A 177 14.58 18.08 8.54
C GLY A 177 14.77 16.81 7.70
N SER A 178 14.64 16.89 6.38
CA SER A 178 14.94 15.76 5.48
C SER A 178 16.40 15.33 5.59
N THR A 179 16.68 14.04 5.75
CA THR A 179 18.04 13.47 5.66
C THR A 179 18.18 12.72 4.35
N PHE A 180 19.40 12.66 3.80
CA PHE A 180 19.68 11.95 2.55
C PHE A 180 20.50 10.69 2.81
N SER A 181 20.08 9.60 2.18
CA SER A 181 20.86 8.37 2.05
C SER A 181 20.90 7.96 0.58
N LEU A 182 22.08 7.60 0.08
CA LEU A 182 22.23 7.15 -1.29
C LEU A 182 21.67 5.72 -1.43
N LEU A 183 20.57 5.58 -2.18
CA LEU A 183 19.93 4.28 -2.42
C LEU A 183 20.49 3.56 -3.65
N PHE A 184 20.64 4.28 -4.76
CA PHE A 184 21.03 3.71 -6.05
C PHE A 184 21.82 4.72 -6.86
N ARG A 185 22.83 4.23 -7.59
CA ARG A 185 23.59 5.00 -8.56
C ARG A 185 23.93 4.13 -9.75
N ALA A 186 23.52 4.56 -10.94
CA ALA A 186 23.66 3.76 -12.15
C ALA A 186 25.13 3.41 -12.48
N SER A 187 26.09 4.31 -12.20
CA SER A 187 27.51 4.05 -12.45
C SER A 187 28.14 3.02 -11.51
N SER A 188 27.58 2.80 -10.32
CA SER A 188 28.08 1.80 -9.37
C SER A 188 27.23 0.53 -9.33
N ASN A 189 25.91 0.65 -9.53
CA ASN A 189 24.94 -0.43 -9.39
C ASN A 189 24.47 -0.99 -10.74
N GLY A 190 24.94 -0.44 -11.86
CA GLY A 190 24.53 -0.82 -13.21
C GLY A 190 23.25 -0.11 -13.68
N HIS A 191 22.94 -0.27 -14.97
CA HIS A 191 21.85 0.44 -15.65
C HIS A 191 20.56 -0.39 -15.80
N SER A 192 20.45 -1.55 -15.15
CA SER A 192 19.32 -2.46 -15.33
C SER A 192 18.11 -2.09 -14.45
N PRO A 193 16.87 -2.25 -14.94
CA PRO A 193 15.66 -2.04 -14.14
C PRO A 193 15.63 -2.91 -12.88
N GLU A 194 16.10 -4.16 -12.96
CA GLU A 194 16.13 -5.11 -11.84
C GLU A 194 17.05 -4.60 -10.72
N SER A 195 18.21 -4.04 -11.09
CA SER A 195 19.13 -3.45 -10.13
C SER A 195 18.52 -2.21 -9.46
N PHE A 196 17.85 -1.35 -10.23
CA PHE A 196 17.13 -0.21 -9.66
C PHE A 196 16.07 -0.66 -8.65
N HIS A 197 15.18 -1.58 -9.04
CA HIS A 197 14.10 -2.06 -8.19
C HIS A 197 14.60 -2.78 -6.94
N ARG A 198 15.71 -3.54 -7.02
CA ARG A 198 16.35 -4.16 -5.85
C ARG A 198 16.76 -3.16 -4.77
N HIS A 199 17.17 -1.95 -5.16
CA HIS A 199 17.69 -0.94 -4.23
C HIS A 199 16.64 0.10 -3.82
N CYS A 200 15.70 0.42 -4.72
CA CYS A 200 14.78 1.55 -4.56
C CYS A 200 13.36 1.17 -4.13
N ASP A 201 12.94 -0.09 -4.30
CA ASP A 201 11.59 -0.51 -3.94
C ASP A 201 11.34 -0.43 -2.43
N ASN A 202 10.12 0.00 -2.07
CA ASN A 202 9.66 0.13 -0.68
C ASN A 202 10.50 1.05 0.22
N LYS A 203 11.36 1.91 -0.34
CA LYS A 203 12.15 2.89 0.44
C LYS A 203 11.40 4.17 0.78
N GLY A 204 10.19 4.37 0.22
CA GLY A 204 9.33 5.51 0.52
C GLY A 204 9.70 6.76 -0.28
N ARG A 205 9.92 7.88 0.42
CA ARG A 205 10.21 9.18 -0.21
C ARG A 205 11.58 9.13 -0.88
N THR A 206 11.64 9.44 -2.16
CA THR A 206 12.90 9.36 -2.92
C THR A 206 13.09 10.57 -3.82
N LEU A 207 14.31 11.09 -3.85
CA LEU A 207 14.77 12.12 -4.77
C LEU A 207 15.55 11.43 -5.89
N VAL A 208 15.13 11.65 -7.13
CA VAL A 208 15.80 11.12 -8.32
C VAL A 208 16.47 12.28 -9.04
N VAL A 209 17.76 12.13 -9.34
CA VAL A 209 18.55 13.09 -10.12
C VAL A 209 19.20 12.34 -11.27
N VAL A 210 18.93 12.79 -12.48
CA VAL A 210 19.43 12.21 -13.73
C VAL A 210 20.15 13.28 -14.52
N ARG A 211 21.33 12.95 -15.05
CA ARG A 211 22.04 13.79 -15.99
C ARG A 211 22.01 13.12 -17.36
N SER A 212 21.48 13.83 -18.36
CA SER A 212 21.60 13.45 -19.76
C SER A 212 22.31 14.57 -20.50
N ASN A 213 23.50 14.28 -21.03
CA ASN A 213 24.37 15.26 -21.70
C ASN A 213 24.64 16.50 -20.80
N ALA A 214 24.21 17.68 -21.26
CA ALA A 214 24.34 18.96 -20.58
C ALA A 214 23.14 19.30 -19.68
N CYS A 215 22.08 18.48 -19.68
CA CYS A 215 20.86 18.74 -18.92
C CYS A 215 20.83 17.87 -17.65
N ILE A 216 20.47 18.49 -16.53
CA ILE A 216 20.18 17.81 -15.27
C ILE A 216 18.67 17.93 -15.04
N PHE A 217 18.02 16.79 -14.83
CA PHE A 217 16.60 16.73 -14.52
C PHE A 217 16.33 15.64 -13.49
N GLY A 218 15.14 15.61 -12.94
CA GLY A 218 14.82 14.72 -11.84
C GLY A 218 13.46 14.97 -11.26
N GLY A 219 13.21 14.38 -10.11
CA GLY A 219 11.94 14.56 -9.41
C GLY A 219 12.00 14.01 -8.00
N PHE A 220 11.09 14.50 -7.17
CA PHE A 220 10.86 13.99 -5.82
C PHE A 220 9.52 13.27 -5.79
N THR A 221 9.51 12.03 -5.31
CA THR A 221 8.28 11.28 -5.07
C THR A 221 8.11 10.98 -3.59
N THR A 222 6.89 11.13 -3.09
CA THR A 222 6.50 10.69 -1.74
C THR A 222 6.01 9.25 -1.69
N LYS A 223 5.64 8.68 -2.85
CA LYS A 223 5.17 7.29 -2.98
C LYS A 223 6.38 6.36 -3.20
N PRO A 224 6.41 5.18 -2.53
CA PRO A 224 7.47 4.20 -2.74
C PRO A 224 7.44 3.64 -4.17
N TRP A 225 8.63 3.32 -4.71
CA TRP A 225 8.74 2.52 -5.92
C TRP A 225 8.26 1.10 -5.66
N THR A 226 7.65 0.50 -6.67
CA THR A 226 7.20 -0.89 -6.66
C THR A 226 7.48 -1.52 -8.02
N SER A 227 8.22 -2.60 -8.07
CA SER A 227 8.31 -3.42 -9.28
C SER A 227 6.96 -4.08 -9.54
N LEU A 228 6.43 -3.88 -10.75
CA LEU A 228 5.28 -4.65 -11.23
C LEU A 228 5.74 -6.09 -11.45
N MET A 229 5.11 -7.02 -10.74
CA MET A 229 5.30 -8.45 -10.96
C MET A 229 4.88 -8.83 -12.39
N THR A 230 5.78 -9.48 -13.13
CA THR A 230 5.48 -10.06 -14.44
C THR A 230 5.25 -11.56 -14.33
N TRP A 231 4.24 -12.05 -15.06
CA TRP A 231 3.96 -13.48 -15.17
C TRP A 231 4.86 -14.10 -16.24
N THR A 232 5.49 -15.22 -15.90
CA THR A 232 6.30 -16.08 -16.78
C THR A 232 5.77 -17.50 -16.69
N ASP A 233 6.14 -18.37 -17.63
CA ASP A 233 5.68 -19.77 -17.64
C ASP A 233 6.08 -20.51 -16.35
N GLU A 234 7.28 -20.25 -15.83
CA GLU A 234 7.75 -20.75 -14.52
C GLU A 234 6.85 -20.31 -13.35
N LYS A 235 6.42 -19.04 -13.37
CA LYS A 235 5.56 -18.47 -12.33
C LYS A 235 4.13 -18.97 -12.45
N ASP A 236 3.67 -19.23 -13.67
CA ASP A 236 2.39 -19.87 -13.94
C ASP A 236 2.40 -21.30 -13.39
N PHE A 237 3.45 -22.07 -13.63
CA PHE A 237 3.62 -23.42 -13.06
C PHE A 237 3.51 -23.41 -11.53
N ILE A 238 4.33 -22.59 -10.85
CA ILE A 238 4.31 -22.48 -9.39
C ILE A 238 2.94 -22.06 -8.86
N MET A 239 2.28 -21.11 -9.54
CA MET A 239 0.92 -20.68 -9.19
C MET A 239 -0.08 -21.84 -9.31
N LEU A 240 -0.06 -22.58 -10.40
CA LEU A 240 -0.98 -23.70 -10.65
C LEU A 240 -0.77 -24.83 -9.64
N THR A 241 0.48 -25.18 -9.33
CA THR A 241 0.80 -26.17 -8.30
C THR A 241 0.31 -25.74 -6.92
N ALA A 242 0.49 -24.47 -6.55
CA ALA A 242 -0.02 -23.95 -5.27
C ALA A 242 -1.56 -23.96 -5.22
N MET A 243 -2.23 -23.68 -6.35
CA MET A 243 -3.69 -23.76 -6.44
C MET A 243 -4.21 -25.18 -6.27
N ALA A 244 -3.52 -26.17 -6.88
CA ALA A 244 -3.86 -27.58 -6.72
C ALA A 244 -3.64 -28.05 -5.28
N GLY A 245 -2.50 -27.71 -4.67
CA GLY A 245 -2.17 -28.11 -3.30
C GLY A 245 -3.09 -27.51 -2.22
N GLU A 246 -3.56 -26.27 -2.41
CA GLU A 246 -4.48 -25.59 -1.48
C GLU A 246 -5.97 -25.93 -1.72
N GLY A 247 -6.30 -26.73 -2.75
CA GLY A 247 -7.67 -27.19 -2.97
C GLY A 247 -8.66 -26.05 -3.28
N VAL A 248 -8.28 -25.11 -4.15
CA VAL A 248 -9.07 -23.88 -4.40
C VAL A 248 -10.50 -24.17 -4.91
N PHE A 249 -10.71 -25.31 -5.55
CA PHE A 249 -12.00 -25.73 -6.13
C PHE A 249 -12.80 -26.71 -5.25
N ASP A 250 -12.29 -27.10 -4.08
CA ASP A 250 -12.99 -27.99 -3.16
C ASP A 250 -14.13 -27.26 -2.43
N ALA A 251 -13.89 -25.98 -2.12
CA ALA A 251 -14.85 -25.13 -1.44
C ALA A 251 -15.96 -24.65 -2.38
N LYS A 252 -17.16 -24.45 -1.81
CA LYS A 252 -18.36 -24.03 -2.55
C LYS A 252 -18.14 -22.72 -3.32
N VAL A 253 -18.66 -22.63 -4.55
CA VAL A 253 -18.61 -21.43 -5.40
C VAL A 253 -19.24 -20.23 -4.67
N GLY A 254 -18.52 -19.10 -4.65
CA GLY A 254 -18.98 -17.87 -3.97
C GLY A 254 -18.93 -17.90 -2.44
N SER A 255 -18.42 -18.98 -1.82
CA SER A 255 -18.27 -19.06 -0.37
C SER A 255 -17.10 -18.20 0.15
N ARG A 256 -17.19 -17.80 1.42
CA ARG A 256 -16.10 -17.11 2.12
C ARG A 256 -14.87 -18.01 2.26
N GLU A 257 -15.08 -19.30 2.40
CA GLU A 257 -14.05 -20.34 2.49
C GLU A 257 -13.22 -20.40 1.20
N ARG A 258 -13.88 -20.45 0.02
CA ARG A 258 -13.20 -20.37 -1.27
C ARG A 258 -12.43 -19.06 -1.44
N GLY A 259 -12.99 -17.94 -1.00
CA GLY A 259 -12.25 -16.67 -0.95
C GLY A 259 -11.00 -16.74 -0.07
N GLY A 260 -11.06 -17.49 1.04
CA GLY A 260 -9.94 -17.77 1.93
C GLY A 260 -8.84 -18.57 1.27
N THR A 261 -9.16 -19.63 0.53
CA THR A 261 -8.15 -20.45 -0.17
C THR A 261 -7.42 -19.66 -1.25
N TRP A 262 -8.12 -18.83 -2.05
CA TRP A 262 -7.46 -17.88 -2.99
C TRP A 262 -6.51 -16.90 -2.29
N LYS A 263 -6.85 -16.47 -1.08
CA LYS A 263 -6.00 -15.60 -0.27
C LYS A 263 -4.79 -16.34 0.28
N SER A 264 -4.96 -17.62 0.68
CA SER A 264 -3.89 -18.52 1.11
C SER A 264 -2.87 -18.74 0.00
N VAL A 265 -3.34 -19.08 -1.21
CA VAL A 265 -2.48 -19.23 -2.40
C VAL A 265 -1.67 -17.96 -2.66
N ALA A 266 -2.31 -16.78 -2.66
CA ALA A 266 -1.59 -15.53 -2.88
C ALA A 266 -0.54 -15.25 -1.78
N ALA A 267 -0.85 -15.58 -0.52
CA ALA A 267 0.11 -15.45 0.57
C ALA A 267 1.29 -16.41 0.42
N SER A 268 1.03 -17.67 0.07
CA SER A 268 2.05 -18.70 -0.19
C SER A 268 2.99 -18.28 -1.33
N LEU A 269 2.44 -17.77 -2.43
CA LEU A 269 3.23 -17.25 -3.55
C LEU A 269 4.12 -16.08 -3.14
N ASN A 270 3.59 -15.12 -2.39
CA ASN A 270 4.37 -13.97 -1.91
C ASN A 270 5.46 -14.36 -0.88
N CYS A 271 5.31 -15.48 -0.17
CA CYS A 271 6.36 -16.04 0.69
C CYS A 271 7.49 -16.71 -0.11
N HIS A 272 7.28 -16.99 -1.41
CA HIS A 272 8.27 -17.59 -2.29
C HIS A 272 9.28 -16.54 -2.79
N SER A 273 10.16 -16.10 -1.88
CA SER A 273 11.11 -14.99 -2.07
C SER A 273 12.06 -15.15 -3.26
N ALA A 274 12.35 -16.39 -3.68
CA ALA A 274 13.25 -16.70 -4.79
C ALA A 274 12.74 -16.22 -6.16
N GLN A 275 11.41 -16.09 -6.33
CA GLN A 275 10.78 -15.77 -7.62
C GLN A 275 10.14 -14.38 -7.68
N GLY A 276 10.22 -13.61 -6.58
CA GLY A 276 9.78 -12.21 -6.54
C GLY A 276 8.28 -12.01 -6.79
N PHE A 277 7.42 -12.91 -6.29
CA PHE A 277 5.98 -12.76 -6.38
C PHE A 277 5.49 -11.55 -5.58
N ASN A 278 4.65 -10.73 -6.22
CA ASN A 278 3.88 -9.68 -5.58
C ASN A 278 2.46 -9.70 -6.16
N VAL A 279 1.63 -10.60 -5.63
CA VAL A 279 0.29 -10.91 -6.14
C VAL A 279 -0.77 -10.81 -5.04
N ASN A 280 -2.00 -10.53 -5.43
CA ASN A 280 -3.17 -10.62 -4.55
C ASN A 280 -4.14 -11.69 -5.07
N GLN A 281 -5.15 -12.06 -4.26
CA GLN A 281 -6.12 -13.10 -4.61
C GLN A 281 -6.81 -12.88 -5.97
N ARG A 282 -7.02 -11.61 -6.36
CA ARG A 282 -7.69 -11.26 -7.62
C ARG A 282 -6.74 -11.49 -8.78
N SER A 283 -5.49 -11.04 -8.67
CA SER A 283 -4.46 -11.25 -9.70
C SER A 283 -4.22 -12.72 -10.00
N VAL A 284 -4.18 -13.58 -8.97
CA VAL A 284 -4.03 -15.05 -9.14
C VAL A 284 -5.24 -15.64 -9.88
N ARG A 285 -6.46 -15.29 -9.46
CA ARG A 285 -7.70 -15.75 -10.12
C ARG A 285 -7.80 -15.28 -11.57
N ASP A 286 -7.50 -14.00 -11.83
CA ASP A 286 -7.56 -13.43 -13.16
C ASP A 286 -6.54 -14.09 -14.09
N ARG A 287 -5.34 -14.39 -13.58
CA ARG A 287 -4.32 -15.12 -14.34
C ARG A 287 -4.78 -16.53 -14.69
N PHE A 288 -5.30 -17.28 -13.72
CA PHE A 288 -5.88 -18.61 -13.97
C PHE A 288 -6.97 -18.57 -15.03
N ASN A 289 -7.91 -17.61 -14.95
CA ASN A 289 -8.99 -17.47 -15.93
C ASN A 289 -8.47 -17.20 -17.35
N ILE A 290 -7.38 -16.45 -17.50
CA ILE A 290 -6.74 -16.21 -18.80
C ILE A 290 -6.12 -17.50 -19.34
N LEU A 291 -5.39 -18.25 -18.50
CA LEU A 291 -4.79 -19.53 -18.88
C LEU A 291 -5.85 -20.56 -19.27
N ALA A 292 -6.90 -20.69 -18.45
CA ALA A 292 -8.01 -21.61 -18.71
C ALA A 292 -8.71 -21.29 -20.03
N LYS A 293 -8.97 -20.01 -20.33
CA LYS A 293 -9.54 -19.59 -21.63
C LYS A 293 -8.65 -19.97 -22.80
N ARG A 294 -7.33 -19.82 -22.65
CA ARG A 294 -6.35 -20.14 -23.70
C ARG A 294 -6.35 -21.65 -24.00
N VAL A 295 -6.32 -22.48 -22.96
CA VAL A 295 -6.33 -23.94 -23.10
C VAL A 295 -7.64 -24.42 -23.71
N LYS A 296 -8.79 -23.94 -23.21
CA LYS A 296 -10.11 -24.25 -23.81
C LYS A 296 -10.21 -23.88 -25.29
N ALA A 297 -9.64 -22.74 -25.68
CA ALA A 297 -9.61 -22.32 -27.08
C ALA A 297 -8.70 -23.19 -27.95
N LYS A 298 -7.58 -23.69 -27.41
CA LYS A 298 -6.70 -24.64 -28.11
C LYS A 298 -7.41 -25.98 -28.34
N LEU A 299 -7.96 -26.59 -27.28
CA LEU A 299 -8.70 -27.85 -27.36
C LEU A 299 -9.85 -27.76 -28.39
N SER A 300 -10.64 -26.68 -28.35
CA SER A 300 -11.76 -26.49 -29.29
C SER A 300 -11.33 -26.25 -30.75
N LYS A 301 -10.07 -25.86 -30.97
CA LYS A 301 -9.48 -25.73 -32.30
C LYS A 301 -9.00 -27.09 -32.81
N GLU A 302 -8.33 -27.86 -31.96
CA GLU A 302 -7.85 -29.22 -32.27
C GLU A 302 -9.03 -30.17 -32.60
N GLU A 303 -10.13 -30.10 -31.85
CA GLU A 303 -11.37 -30.84 -32.14
C GLU A 303 -11.98 -30.50 -33.51
N ARG A 304 -11.89 -29.24 -33.94
CA ARG A 304 -12.41 -28.78 -35.24
C ARG A 304 -11.54 -29.18 -36.42
N GLU A 305 -10.23 -29.30 -36.19
CA GLU A 305 -9.25 -29.63 -37.23
C GLU A 305 -9.14 -31.14 -37.49
N GLY A 306 -9.91 -31.98 -36.77
CA GLY A 306 -10.16 -33.37 -37.13
C GLY A 306 -8.93 -34.28 -37.09
N GLY A 307 -7.89 -33.90 -36.35
CA GLY A 307 -6.63 -34.65 -36.24
C GLY A 307 -6.12 -34.66 -34.82
N GLY A 308 -6.29 -35.79 -34.13
CA GLY A 308 -5.59 -36.12 -32.89
C GLY A 308 -4.10 -36.35 -33.17
N GLY A 309 -3.39 -35.27 -33.53
CA GLY A 309 -1.95 -35.24 -33.42
C GLY A 309 -1.60 -35.11 -31.94
N GLU A 310 -0.84 -36.06 -31.41
CA GLU A 310 -0.25 -35.99 -30.08
C GLU A 310 0.70 -34.78 -30.03
N SER A 311 0.16 -33.62 -29.67
CA SER A 311 0.92 -32.44 -29.35
C SER A 311 1.57 -32.67 -27.99
N ASP A 312 2.84 -32.31 -27.86
CA ASP A 312 3.58 -32.41 -26.61
C ASP A 312 2.98 -31.39 -25.62
N VAL A 313 1.93 -31.80 -24.90
CA VAL A 313 1.17 -30.94 -23.99
C VAL A 313 2.11 -30.51 -22.86
N SER A 314 2.37 -29.21 -22.76
CA SER A 314 3.23 -28.67 -21.71
C SER A 314 2.69 -29.08 -20.34
N GLU A 315 3.59 -29.38 -19.40
CA GLU A 315 3.21 -29.72 -18.02
C GLU A 315 2.31 -28.64 -17.38
N THR A 316 2.52 -27.37 -17.75
CA THR A 316 1.66 -26.24 -17.36
C THR A 316 0.24 -26.34 -17.94
N GLU A 317 0.09 -26.80 -19.18
CA GLU A 317 -1.21 -26.95 -19.83
C GLU A 317 -1.99 -28.11 -19.21
N ARG A 318 -1.32 -29.22 -18.92
CA ARG A 318 -1.92 -30.36 -18.21
C ARG A 318 -2.48 -29.98 -16.84
N LEU A 319 -1.74 -29.19 -16.05
CA LEU A 319 -2.22 -28.68 -14.76
C LEU A 319 -3.41 -27.74 -14.91
N VAL A 320 -3.44 -26.91 -15.97
CA VAL A 320 -4.60 -26.06 -16.25
C VAL A 320 -5.82 -26.89 -16.62
N GLU A 321 -5.66 -27.95 -17.43
CA GLU A 321 -6.74 -28.87 -17.78
C GLU A 321 -7.34 -29.56 -16.55
N GLU A 322 -6.49 -30.11 -15.68
CA GLU A 322 -6.93 -30.75 -14.43
C GLU A 322 -7.73 -29.77 -13.54
N LEU A 323 -7.22 -28.55 -13.37
CA LEU A 323 -7.89 -27.51 -12.59
C LEU A 323 -9.19 -27.01 -13.25
N ILE A 324 -9.30 -27.04 -14.58
CA ILE A 324 -10.56 -26.75 -15.29
C ILE A 324 -11.60 -27.80 -14.92
N VAL A 325 -11.26 -29.09 -14.98
CA VAL A 325 -12.18 -30.19 -14.66
C VAL A 325 -12.66 -30.06 -13.21
N LEU A 326 -11.75 -29.85 -12.26
CA LEU A 326 -12.11 -29.64 -10.86
C LEU A 326 -13.00 -28.40 -10.65
N SER A 327 -12.78 -27.33 -11.42
CA SER A 327 -13.65 -26.14 -11.38
C SER A 327 -15.06 -26.45 -11.85
N GLU A 328 -15.21 -27.16 -12.98
CA GLU A 328 -16.50 -27.52 -13.57
C GLU A 328 -17.28 -28.50 -12.67
N GLU A 329 -16.60 -29.47 -12.07
CA GLU A 329 -17.22 -30.36 -11.09
C GLU A 329 -17.71 -29.60 -9.84
N SER A 330 -16.94 -28.61 -9.37
CA SER A 330 -17.33 -27.77 -8.22
C SER A 330 -18.58 -26.93 -8.51
N GLU A 331 -18.72 -26.44 -9.74
CA GLU A 331 -19.88 -25.67 -10.20
C GLU A 331 -21.11 -26.55 -10.29
N LYS A 332 -20.99 -27.75 -10.88
CA LYS A 332 -22.07 -28.73 -10.95
C LYS A 332 -22.59 -29.15 -9.58
N ARG A 333 -21.68 -29.48 -8.64
CA ARG A 333 -22.07 -29.78 -7.24
C ARG A 333 -22.85 -28.64 -6.58
N ASN A 334 -22.52 -27.40 -6.89
CA ASN A 334 -23.20 -26.22 -6.34
C ASN A 334 -24.59 -26.01 -6.97
N GLU A 335 -24.74 -26.25 -8.27
CA GLU A 335 -26.03 -26.21 -8.96
C GLU A 335 -26.99 -27.27 -8.40
N ASP A 336 -26.53 -28.53 -8.30
CA ASP A 336 -27.31 -29.65 -7.74
C ASP A 336 -27.79 -29.33 -6.31
N GLN A 337 -26.92 -28.76 -5.46
CA GLN A 337 -27.29 -28.33 -4.11
C GLN A 337 -28.32 -27.20 -4.09
N SER A 338 -28.26 -26.28 -5.07
CA SER A 338 -29.20 -25.16 -5.16
C SER A 338 -30.58 -25.63 -5.62
N GLU A 339 -30.61 -26.60 -6.54
CA GLU A 339 -31.83 -27.22 -7.05
C GLU A 339 -32.51 -28.06 -5.97
N ALA A 340 -31.75 -28.90 -5.26
CA ALA A 340 -32.26 -29.68 -4.12
C ALA A 340 -32.89 -28.79 -3.03
N LYS A 341 -32.29 -27.62 -2.73
CA LYS A 341 -32.87 -26.66 -1.78
C LYS A 341 -34.17 -26.04 -2.28
N ARG A 342 -34.25 -25.73 -3.58
CA ARG A 342 -35.45 -25.19 -4.20
C ARG A 342 -36.59 -26.21 -4.19
N GLU A 343 -36.27 -27.47 -4.48
CA GLU A 343 -37.21 -28.58 -4.43
C GLU A 343 -37.70 -28.85 -2.99
N ALA A 344 -36.79 -28.86 -2.01
CA ALA A 344 -37.17 -29.01 -0.60
C ALA A 344 -38.14 -27.91 -0.14
N MET A 345 -37.87 -26.64 -0.47
CA MET A 345 -38.75 -25.52 -0.16
C MET A 345 -40.12 -25.63 -0.87
N ALA A 346 -40.14 -26.12 -2.12
CA ALA A 346 -41.37 -26.35 -2.85
C ALA A 346 -42.21 -27.47 -2.21
N ASN A 347 -41.56 -28.55 -1.77
CA ASN A 347 -42.21 -29.66 -1.08
C ASN A 347 -42.77 -29.24 0.29
N GLU A 348 -42.02 -28.46 1.07
CA GLU A 348 -42.49 -27.91 2.34
C GLU A 348 -43.71 -26.99 2.14
N LYS A 349 -43.67 -26.10 1.12
CA LYS A 349 -44.81 -25.25 0.77
C LYS A 349 -46.04 -26.08 0.37
N LYS A 350 -45.85 -27.16 -0.38
CA LYS A 350 -46.94 -28.07 -0.77
C LYS A 350 -47.55 -28.76 0.44
N GLN A 351 -46.72 -29.26 1.36
CA GLN A 351 -47.17 -29.87 2.62
C GLN A 351 -47.95 -28.87 3.49
N ALA A 352 -47.49 -27.62 3.59
CA ALA A 352 -48.18 -26.57 4.34
C ALA A 352 -49.56 -26.23 3.75
N LEU A 353 -49.67 -26.15 2.42
CA LEU A 353 -50.95 -25.95 1.73
C LEU A 353 -51.90 -27.13 1.98
N GLU A 354 -51.39 -28.36 1.88
CA GLU A 354 -52.19 -29.57 2.13
C GLU A 354 -52.67 -29.67 3.58
N MET A 355 -51.82 -29.32 4.57
CA MET A 355 -52.22 -29.25 5.98
C MET A 355 -53.32 -28.20 6.22
N ARG A 356 -53.21 -27.03 5.56
CA ARG A 356 -54.21 -25.97 5.65
C ARG A 356 -55.55 -26.45 5.09
N ASP A 357 -55.56 -27.07 3.92
CA ASP A 357 -56.79 -27.49 3.26
C ASP A 357 -57.47 -28.63 4.06
N ARG A 358 -56.71 -29.61 4.58
CA ARG A 358 -57.23 -30.62 5.52
C ARG A 358 -57.79 -30.02 6.82
N ALA A 359 -57.23 -28.92 7.32
CA ALA A 359 -57.76 -28.23 8.50
C ALA A 359 -59.09 -27.52 8.19
N LEU A 360 -59.23 -26.94 7.00
CA LEU A 360 -60.47 -26.31 6.53
C LEU A 360 -61.58 -27.33 6.31
N GLU A 361 -61.27 -28.50 5.75
CA GLU A 361 -62.23 -29.60 5.59
C GLU A 361 -62.77 -30.09 6.94
N ARG A 362 -61.90 -30.30 7.95
CA ARG A 362 -62.35 -30.66 9.31
C ARG A 362 -63.24 -29.60 9.94
N LEU A 363 -62.94 -28.32 9.73
CA LEU A 363 -63.79 -27.21 10.20
C LEU A 363 -65.17 -27.25 9.57
N VAL A 364 -65.24 -27.52 8.27
CA VAL A 364 -66.50 -27.70 7.53
C VAL A 364 -67.29 -28.89 8.09
N GLU A 365 -66.64 -30.03 8.36
CA GLU A 365 -67.29 -31.21 8.95
C GLU A 365 -67.76 -30.98 10.40
N THR A 366 -66.99 -30.29 11.25
CA THR A 366 -67.47 -29.89 12.59
C THR A 366 -68.62 -28.91 12.54
N ARG A 367 -68.63 -28.00 11.54
CA ARG A 367 -69.75 -27.09 11.34
C ARG A 367 -71.00 -27.86 10.92
N LYS A 368 -70.84 -28.83 10.03
CA LYS A 368 -71.94 -29.68 9.57
C LYS A 368 -72.51 -30.55 10.71
N ARG A 369 -71.65 -31.16 11.54
CA ARG A 369 -72.07 -31.88 12.76
C ARG A 369 -72.75 -30.97 13.80
N ASN A 370 -72.24 -29.76 14.01
CA ASN A 370 -72.89 -28.77 14.90
C ASN A 370 -74.22 -28.24 14.36
N GLU A 371 -74.43 -28.27 13.04
CA GLU A 371 -75.71 -27.91 12.41
C GLU A 371 -76.71 -29.08 12.57
N GLU A 372 -76.26 -30.33 12.44
CA GLU A 372 -77.05 -31.56 12.68
C GLU A 372 -77.41 -31.75 14.17
N GLU A 373 -76.49 -31.55 15.13
CA GLU A 373 -76.76 -31.58 16.58
C GLU A 373 -77.71 -30.45 17.03
N LYS A 374 -77.71 -29.30 16.34
CA LYS A 374 -78.62 -28.18 16.63
C LYS A 374 -80.05 -28.40 16.11
N GLU A 375 -80.27 -29.35 15.21
CA GLU A 375 -81.62 -29.74 14.78
C GLU A 375 -82.28 -30.70 15.78
N GLU A 376 -81.51 -31.52 16.51
CA GLU A 376 -82.07 -32.45 17.50
C GLU A 376 -82.34 -31.81 18.88
N GLU A 377 -81.59 -30.77 19.29
CA GLU A 377 -81.68 -30.20 20.65
C GLU A 377 -82.54 -28.92 20.80
N LYS A 378 -83.35 -28.56 19.79
CA LYS A 378 -84.26 -27.40 19.85
C LYS A 378 -85.74 -27.75 19.68
N GLN A 379 -86.20 -28.74 20.43
CA GLN A 379 -87.48 -28.60 21.12
C GLN A 379 -87.23 -28.07 22.53
N THR A 380 -87.68 -26.83 22.73
CA THR A 380 -87.89 -26.11 24.00
C THR A 380 -86.91 -24.97 24.34
N VAL A 381 -87.54 -23.79 24.42
CA VAL A 381 -87.16 -22.52 25.04
C VAL A 381 -86.36 -21.51 24.19
N THR A 382 -87.08 -20.46 23.81
CA THR A 382 -86.69 -19.28 23.05
C THR A 382 -85.93 -18.25 23.91
N LYS A 383 -84.84 -17.67 23.37
CA LYS A 383 -84.32 -16.36 23.82
C LYS A 383 -83.96 -15.45 22.63
N LYS A 384 -84.34 -14.18 22.79
CA LYS A 384 -84.30 -13.04 21.85
C LYS A 384 -82.91 -12.77 21.25
N ARG A 385 -82.86 -12.56 19.91
CA ARG A 385 -81.73 -11.92 19.20
C ARG A 385 -81.82 -10.39 19.34
N ARG A 386 -80.75 -9.74 19.78
CA ARG A 386 -80.56 -8.29 19.68
C ARG A 386 -80.00 -7.92 18.30
N ARG A 387 -80.39 -6.74 17.82
CA ARG A 387 -80.15 -6.18 16.50
C ARG A 387 -78.68 -5.75 16.29
N SER A 388 -78.16 -6.18 15.12
CA SER A 388 -77.18 -5.58 14.20
C SER A 388 -76.13 -4.58 14.70
N GLY A 389 -74.87 -5.00 14.68
CA GLY A 389 -73.68 -4.14 14.52
C GLY A 389 -73.22 -4.04 13.05
N GLY A 390 -74.15 -4.11 12.09
CA GLY A 390 -73.86 -4.05 10.65
C GLY A 390 -73.38 -2.67 10.21
N GLU A 391 -73.94 -1.60 10.79
CA GLU A 391 -73.65 -0.21 10.44
C GLU A 391 -72.18 0.18 10.75
N THR A 392 -71.62 -0.32 11.86
CA THR A 392 -70.22 -0.10 12.22
C THR A 392 -69.23 -0.88 11.33
N LEU A 393 -69.58 -2.09 10.91
CA LEU A 393 -68.74 -2.90 10.01
C LEU A 393 -68.78 -2.39 8.57
N GLU A 394 -69.90 -1.79 8.16
CA GLU A 394 -70.05 -1.12 6.87
C GLU A 394 -69.21 0.16 6.82
N TRP A 395 -69.29 1.00 7.86
CA TRP A 395 -68.43 2.18 8.02
C TRP A 395 -66.93 1.84 8.00
N LEU A 396 -66.51 0.76 8.66
CA LEU A 396 -65.10 0.32 8.67
C LEU A 396 -64.63 -0.17 7.29
N ARG A 397 -65.49 -0.88 6.53
CA ARG A 397 -65.17 -1.32 5.16
C ARG A 397 -65.08 -0.15 4.19
N GLU A 398 -66.02 0.79 4.29
CA GLU A 398 -66.05 1.99 3.47
C GLU A 398 -64.82 2.88 3.76
N ARG A 399 -64.47 3.05 5.03
CA ARG A 399 -63.24 3.75 5.46
C ARG A 399 -61.97 3.07 4.93
N ALA A 400 -61.88 1.74 5.02
CA ALA A 400 -60.73 0.99 4.51
C ALA A 400 -60.61 1.05 2.98
N ALA A 401 -61.74 1.09 2.25
CA ALA A 401 -61.77 1.27 0.81
C ALA A 401 -61.26 2.67 0.41
N VAL A 402 -61.75 3.71 1.09
CA VAL A 402 -61.31 5.11 0.87
C VAL A 402 -59.81 5.28 1.17
N ASP A 403 -59.31 4.66 2.25
CA ASP A 403 -57.88 4.71 2.58
C ASP A 403 -57.01 3.95 1.56
N LYS A 404 -57.50 2.82 1.04
CA LYS A 404 -56.82 2.06 -0.02
C LYS A 404 -56.75 2.87 -1.31
N GLU A 405 -57.85 3.51 -1.69
CA GLU A 405 -57.93 4.36 -2.89
C GLU A 405 -57.02 5.59 -2.76
N MET A 406 -57.02 6.27 -1.60
CA MET A 406 -56.08 7.37 -1.34
C MET A 406 -54.62 6.93 -1.42
N LYS A 407 -54.28 5.72 -0.93
CA LYS A 407 -52.92 5.17 -1.03
C LYS A 407 -52.54 4.83 -2.46
N GLU A 408 -53.44 4.22 -3.23
CA GLU A 408 -53.23 3.94 -4.65
C GLU A 408 -53.03 5.22 -5.45
N ARG A 409 -53.85 6.26 -5.19
CA ARG A 409 -53.72 7.57 -5.82
C ARG A 409 -52.37 8.23 -5.50
N LYS A 410 -51.95 8.21 -4.23
CA LYS A 410 -50.62 8.72 -3.81
C LYS A 410 -49.46 7.95 -4.44
N MET A 411 -49.58 6.62 -4.57
CA MET A 411 -48.55 5.79 -5.21
C MET A 411 -48.47 6.06 -6.72
N LYS A 412 -49.60 6.33 -7.38
CA LYS A 412 -49.66 6.70 -8.79
C LYS A 412 -49.04 8.08 -9.03
N GLU A 413 -49.42 9.07 -8.24
CA GLU A 413 -48.88 10.44 -8.29
C GLU A 413 -47.35 10.44 -8.07
N LYS A 414 -46.86 9.66 -7.08
CA LYS A 414 -45.41 9.49 -6.83
C LYS A 414 -44.67 8.75 -7.96
N ARG A 415 -45.35 7.87 -8.70
CA ARG A 415 -44.79 7.18 -9.86
C ARG A 415 -44.68 8.13 -11.05
N GLU A 416 -45.72 8.92 -11.30
CA GLU A 416 -45.75 9.96 -12.34
C GLU A 416 -44.69 11.04 -12.06
N GLU A 417 -44.55 11.47 -10.80
CA GLU A 417 -43.51 12.43 -10.38
C GLU A 417 -42.09 11.88 -10.62
N ARG A 418 -41.84 10.61 -10.28
CA ARG A 418 -40.54 9.95 -10.57
C ARG A 418 -40.27 9.82 -12.06
N GLU A 419 -41.30 9.57 -12.86
CA GLU A 419 -41.16 9.46 -14.31
C GLU A 419 -40.90 10.83 -14.95
N ALA A 420 -41.59 11.87 -14.51
CA ALA A 420 -41.32 13.25 -14.89
C ALA A 420 -39.91 13.69 -14.50
N GLN A 421 -39.46 13.35 -13.28
CA GLN A 421 -38.11 13.66 -12.79
C GLN A 421 -37.03 12.93 -13.60
N LYS A 422 -37.29 11.66 -13.99
CA LYS A 422 -36.38 10.89 -14.85
C LYS A 422 -36.30 11.45 -16.27
N ASN A 423 -37.43 11.89 -16.82
CA ASN A 423 -37.47 12.52 -18.14
C ASN A 423 -36.75 13.87 -18.15
N TYR A 424 -36.96 14.69 -17.11
CA TYR A 424 -36.24 15.95 -16.92
C TYR A 424 -34.71 15.74 -16.81
N LEU A 425 -34.26 14.75 -16.04
CA LEU A 425 -32.83 14.44 -15.90
C LEU A 425 -32.21 14.01 -17.24
N LYS A 426 -32.95 13.20 -18.02
CA LYS A 426 -32.52 12.74 -19.34
C LYS A 426 -32.38 13.89 -20.35
N GLU A 427 -33.28 14.88 -20.28
CA GLU A 427 -33.25 16.06 -21.13
C GLU A 427 -32.09 17.01 -20.75
N MET A 428 -31.82 17.12 -19.44
CA MET A 428 -30.69 17.88 -18.90
C MET A 428 -29.33 17.25 -19.25
N GLU A 429 -29.25 15.92 -19.40
CA GLU A 429 -28.05 15.20 -19.86
C GLU A 429 -27.83 15.31 -21.39
N ALA A 430 -28.89 15.45 -22.19
CA ALA A 430 -28.79 15.53 -23.65
C ALA A 430 -28.29 16.90 -24.16
N MET A 431 -28.60 17.98 -23.44
CA MET A 431 -28.20 19.36 -23.80
C MET A 431 -26.66 19.56 -23.86
N PRO A 432 -25.88 19.16 -22.84
CA PRO A 432 -24.42 19.24 -22.88
C PRO A 432 -23.79 18.36 -23.97
N GLN A 433 -24.43 17.23 -24.32
CA GLN A 433 -23.92 16.32 -25.35
C GLN A 433 -23.95 16.96 -26.74
N GLN A 434 -25.05 17.65 -27.09
CA GLN A 434 -25.13 18.37 -28.36
C GLN A 434 -24.11 19.53 -28.45
N GLN A 435 -23.89 20.26 -27.35
CA GLN A 435 -22.84 21.30 -27.32
C GLN A 435 -21.44 20.69 -27.49
N ASN A 436 -21.16 19.57 -26.83
CA ASN A 436 -19.89 18.87 -26.97
C ASN A 436 -19.67 18.33 -28.39
N GLU A 437 -20.71 17.85 -29.08
CA GLU A 437 -20.61 17.43 -30.48
C GLU A 437 -20.28 18.61 -31.41
N GLN A 438 -20.91 19.78 -31.22
CA GLN A 438 -20.57 20.98 -31.99
C GLN A 438 -19.12 21.43 -31.75
N VAL A 439 -18.65 21.41 -30.49
CA VAL A 439 -17.26 21.73 -30.16
C VAL A 439 -16.29 20.73 -30.78
N LYS A 440 -16.64 19.44 -30.79
CA LYS A 440 -15.82 18.38 -31.40
C LYS A 440 -15.71 18.55 -32.92
N LEU A 441 -16.81 18.91 -33.58
CA LEU A 441 -16.82 19.21 -35.02
C LEU A 441 -15.94 20.45 -35.34
N MET A 442 -16.04 21.50 -34.52
CA MET A 442 -15.20 22.70 -34.65
C MET A 442 -13.71 22.38 -34.44
N GLN A 443 -13.38 21.54 -33.46
CA GLN A 443 -11.99 21.08 -33.26
C GLN A 443 -11.48 20.27 -34.45
N GLN A 444 -12.30 19.40 -35.04
CA GLN A 444 -11.92 18.64 -36.23
C GLN A 444 -11.65 19.54 -37.43
N GLN A 445 -12.49 20.55 -37.66
CA GLN A 445 -12.26 21.54 -38.72
C GLN A 445 -10.97 22.34 -38.51
N MET A 446 -10.71 22.77 -37.27
CA MET A 446 -9.48 23.47 -36.92
C MET A 446 -8.24 22.59 -37.15
N LEU A 447 -8.30 21.32 -36.75
CA LEU A 447 -7.21 20.36 -36.97
C LEU A 447 -6.92 20.16 -38.46
N HIS A 448 -7.97 20.07 -39.29
CA HIS A 448 -7.84 19.94 -40.73
C HIS A 448 -7.16 21.16 -41.36
N LEU A 449 -7.52 22.37 -40.93
CA LEU A 449 -6.90 23.61 -41.39
C LEU A 449 -5.40 23.68 -41.03
N VAL A 450 -5.05 23.30 -39.80
CA VAL A 450 -3.64 23.24 -39.35
C VAL A 450 -2.85 22.23 -40.17
N GLN A 451 -3.42 21.06 -40.45
CA GLN A 451 -2.77 20.04 -41.26
C GLN A 451 -2.52 20.52 -42.70
N GLN A 452 -3.49 21.21 -43.30
CA GLN A 452 -3.33 21.80 -44.63
C GLN A 452 -2.21 22.86 -44.66
N GLN A 453 -2.13 23.71 -43.63
CA GLN A 453 -1.07 24.71 -43.52
C GLN A 453 0.32 24.08 -43.38
N GLN A 454 0.44 23.00 -42.60
CA GLN A 454 1.70 22.25 -42.47
C GLN A 454 2.14 21.62 -43.81
N GLN A 455 1.20 21.03 -44.57
CA GLN A 455 1.49 20.48 -45.89
C GLN A 455 1.99 21.55 -46.86
N TYR A 456 1.38 22.74 -46.83
CA TYR A 456 1.82 23.85 -47.66
C TYR A 456 3.24 24.30 -47.31
N GLN A 457 3.58 24.39 -46.01
CA GLN A 457 4.94 24.72 -45.57
C GLN A 457 5.97 23.65 -46.00
N GLN A 458 5.62 22.37 -45.90
CA GLN A 458 6.50 21.28 -46.36
C GLN A 458 6.74 21.34 -47.87
N GLN A 459 5.71 21.62 -48.67
CA GLN A 459 5.87 21.78 -50.12
C GLN A 459 6.78 22.96 -50.47
N GLN A 460 6.66 24.09 -49.76
CA GLN A 460 7.58 25.22 -49.97
C GLN A 460 9.03 24.87 -49.62
N GLN A 461 9.26 24.15 -48.52
CA GLN A 461 10.61 23.69 -48.16
C GLN A 461 11.19 22.74 -49.21
N GLN A 462 10.39 21.80 -49.73
CA GLN A 462 10.83 20.91 -50.80
C GLN A 462 11.20 21.67 -52.07
N GLN A 463 10.40 22.67 -52.47
CA GLN A 463 10.73 23.51 -53.63
C GLN A 463 12.05 24.27 -53.43
N GLN A 464 12.29 24.83 -52.23
CA GLN A 464 13.56 25.49 -51.92
C GLN A 464 14.74 24.51 -51.98
N GLN A 465 14.58 23.30 -51.46
CA GLN A 465 15.63 22.26 -51.53
C GLN A 465 15.92 21.85 -52.98
N GLN A 466 14.90 21.70 -53.82
CA GLN A 466 15.07 21.40 -55.25
C GLN A 466 15.80 22.53 -55.98
N GLN A 467 15.44 23.79 -55.72
CA GLN A 467 16.14 24.94 -56.29
C GLN A 467 17.61 24.98 -55.85
N PHE A 468 17.89 24.71 -54.58
CA PHE A 468 19.26 24.65 -54.06
C PHE A 468 20.08 23.51 -54.70
N ALA A 469 19.48 22.32 -54.85
CA ALA A 469 20.14 21.19 -55.51
C ALA A 469 20.46 21.50 -56.99
N LEU A 470 19.56 22.17 -57.69
CA LEU A 470 19.79 22.58 -59.08
C LEU A 470 20.90 23.62 -59.21
N LEU A 471 20.95 24.58 -58.27
CA LEU A 471 22.04 25.56 -58.19
C LEU A 471 23.38 24.86 -57.92
N GLN A 472 23.41 23.89 -57.01
CA GLN A 472 24.60 23.11 -56.70
C GLN A 472 25.10 22.34 -57.92
N GLN A 473 24.19 21.73 -58.69
CA GLN A 473 24.54 21.02 -59.92
C GLN A 473 25.13 21.96 -60.99
N GLN A 474 24.59 23.17 -61.13
CA GLN A 474 25.16 24.18 -62.04
C GLN A 474 26.57 24.61 -61.62
N VAL A 475 26.82 24.81 -60.33
CA VAL A 475 28.15 25.15 -59.81
C VAL A 475 29.16 24.02 -60.08
N ILE A 476 28.76 22.77 -59.87
CA ILE A 476 29.61 21.61 -60.18
C ILE A 476 29.93 21.54 -61.67
N ALA A 477 28.94 21.74 -62.54
CA ALA A 477 29.13 21.73 -63.99
C ALA A 477 30.10 22.83 -64.45
N MET A 478 29.96 24.06 -63.93
CA MET A 478 30.89 25.16 -64.21
C MET A 478 32.30 24.86 -63.72
N SER A 479 32.45 24.28 -62.52
CA SER A 479 33.74 23.88 -61.98
C SER A 479 34.41 22.79 -62.83
N GLN A 480 33.65 21.80 -63.30
CA GLN A 480 34.16 20.76 -64.18
C GLN A 480 34.59 21.33 -65.53
N GLN A 481 33.81 22.25 -66.11
CA GLN A 481 34.16 22.94 -67.34
C GLN A 481 35.47 23.73 -67.19
N GLN A 482 35.64 24.44 -66.07
CA GLN A 482 36.87 25.18 -65.77
C GLN A 482 38.08 24.24 -65.61
N GLN A 483 37.90 23.09 -64.95
CA GLN A 483 38.94 22.06 -64.84
C GLN A 483 39.33 21.49 -66.22
N GLN A 484 38.35 21.19 -67.08
CA GLN A 484 38.61 20.71 -68.44
C GLN A 484 39.37 21.74 -69.28
N GLN A 485 38.99 23.02 -69.19
CA GLN A 485 39.73 24.10 -69.87
C GLN A 485 41.16 24.21 -69.38
N SER A 486 41.39 24.15 -68.06
CA SER A 486 42.73 24.16 -67.47
C SER A 486 43.59 22.97 -67.93
N GLN A 487 43.02 21.76 -67.94
CA GLN A 487 43.69 20.55 -68.42
C GLN A 487 44.02 20.63 -69.92
N ALA A 488 43.10 21.13 -70.74
CA ALA A 488 43.35 21.32 -72.17
C ALA A 488 44.46 22.34 -72.44
N LEU A 489 44.53 23.40 -71.64
CA LEU A 489 45.57 24.43 -71.73
C LEU A 489 46.94 23.88 -71.30
N LEU A 490 46.98 23.07 -70.24
CA LEU A 490 48.18 22.33 -69.82
C LEU A 490 48.66 21.34 -70.89
N ALA A 491 47.76 20.57 -71.48
CA ALA A 491 48.08 19.62 -72.56
C ALA A 491 48.60 20.33 -73.83
N PHE A 492 48.06 21.51 -74.14
CA PHE A 492 48.55 22.34 -75.25
C PHE A 492 49.96 22.87 -74.99
N LEU A 493 50.25 23.30 -73.77
CA LEU A 493 51.60 23.76 -73.37
C LEU A 493 52.62 22.60 -73.39
N GLN A 494 52.21 21.39 -73.01
CA GLN A 494 53.08 20.20 -73.04
C GLN A 494 53.41 19.71 -74.46
N ARG A 495 52.57 20.01 -75.47
CA ARG A 495 52.83 19.66 -76.88
C ARG A 495 53.77 20.63 -77.62
N LYS A 496 54.10 21.77 -77.01
CA LYS A 496 54.90 22.84 -77.63
C LYS A 496 56.38 22.82 -77.22
N ASN A 497 56.75 21.97 -76.26
CA ASN A 497 58.12 21.56 -75.95
C ASN A 497 58.36 20.17 -76.53
#